data_AF-A0A954N729-F1
#
_entry.id   AF-A0A954N729-F1
#
_cell.length_a   1.000
_cell.length_b   1.000
_cell.length_c   1.000
_cell.angle_alpha   90.00
_cell.angle_beta   90.00
_cell.angle_gamma   90.00
#
_symmetry.space_group_name_H-M   'P 1'
#
loop_
_entity.id
_entity.type
_entity.pdbx_description
1 polymer ?
#
loop_
_entity_poly.entity_id
_entity_poly.type
_entity_poly.pdbx_seq_one_letter_code
_entity_poly.pdbx_strand_id
1 'polypeptide(L)' 'IIDTPMFTGAREQLEAVARDTLAGRPGRPEEVAEAILLTLTNEFMTGAVVDVDGGAPLP' A
#
# COMPACT_ATOMS: atom_id res chain seq x y z
N ILE A 1 3.13 -0.05 3.13
CA ILE A 1 3.37 -1.21 4.04
C ILE A 1 2.15 -2.12 3.95
N ILE A 2 2.29 -3.33 3.40
CA ILE A 2 1.15 -4.20 3.03
C ILE A 2 1.27 -5.55 3.71
N ASP A 3 0.18 -6.03 4.32
CA ASP A 3 0.09 -7.36 4.95
C ASP A 3 0.12 -8.45 3.88
N THR A 4 1.29 -9.02 3.68
CA THR A 4 1.54 -10.11 2.74
C THR A 4 2.48 -11.14 3.38
N PRO A 5 2.56 -12.37 2.83
CA PRO A 5 3.47 -13.39 3.37
C PRO A 5 4.95 -12.98 3.44
N MET A 6 5.34 -11.93 2.71
CA MET A 6 6.67 -11.31 2.82
C MET A 6 7.01 -10.88 4.26
N PHE A 7 6.01 -10.57 5.10
CA PHE A 7 6.17 -10.11 6.47
C PHE A 7 5.83 -11.16 7.54
N THR A 8 5.72 -12.44 7.18
CA THR A 8 5.30 -13.51 8.10
C THR A 8 6.12 -13.57 9.40
N GLY A 9 7.43 -13.30 9.33
CA GLY A 9 8.34 -13.27 10.50
C GLY A 9 8.52 -11.90 11.16
N ALA A 10 7.85 -10.85 10.68
CA ALA A 10 8.04 -9.47 11.11
C ALA A 10 6.70 -8.72 11.27
N ARG A 11 5.64 -9.45 11.63
CA ARG A 11 4.27 -8.92 11.68
C ARG A 11 4.10 -7.83 12.74
N GLU A 12 4.80 -7.96 13.86
CA GLU A 12 4.78 -6.93 14.92
C GLU A 12 5.45 -5.64 14.46
N GLN A 13 6.59 -5.73 13.76
CA GLN A 13 7.24 -4.57 13.16
C GLN A 13 6.38 -3.93 12.07
N LEU A 14 5.71 -4.75 11.24
CA LEU A 14 4.77 -4.27 10.22
C LEU A 14 3.67 -3.40 10.85
N GLU A 15 3.02 -3.92 11.91
CA GLU A 15 1.98 -3.19 12.63
C GLU A 15 2.51 -1.92 13.30
N ALA A 16 3.72 -1.98 13.88
CA ALA A 16 4.35 -0.82 14.51
C ALA A 16 4.57 0.32 13.52
N VAL A 17 5.17 0.04 12.36
CA VAL A 17 5.42 1.08 11.36
C VAL A 17 4.12 1.55 10.71
N ALA A 18 3.14 0.66 10.52
CA ALA A 18 1.87 1.05 9.94
C ALA A 18 1.02 1.97 10.83
N ARG A 19 1.20 1.92 12.16
CA ARG A 19 0.54 2.86 13.10
C ARG A 19 0.97 4.32 12.88
N ASP A 20 2.18 4.53 12.38
CA ASP A 20 2.70 5.88 12.12
C ASP A 20 2.23 6.44 10.77
N THR A 21 1.55 5.64 9.95
CA THR A 21 0.91 6.14 8.72
C THR A 21 -0.42 6.82 9.04
N LEU A 22 -0.89 7.71 8.17
CA LEU A 22 -2.22 8.34 8.31
C LEU A 22 -3.37 7.32 8.33
N ALA A 23 -3.21 6.20 7.65
CA ALA A 23 -4.16 5.09 7.68
C ALA A 23 -4.17 4.33 9.03
N GLY A 24 -3.07 4.41 9.80
CA GLY A 24 -2.93 3.82 11.13
C GLY A 24 -2.97 2.28 11.17
N ARG A 25 -2.92 1.62 10.00
CA ARG A 25 -2.97 0.16 9.85
C ARG A 25 -2.19 -0.31 8.64
N PRO A 26 -1.76 -1.59 8.60
CA PRO A 26 -1.22 -2.17 7.39
C PRO A 26 -2.25 -2.11 6.26
N GLY A 27 -1.77 -1.85 5.05
CA GLY A 27 -2.57 -1.99 3.84
C GLY A 27 -2.85 -3.47 3.57
N ARG A 28 -3.96 -3.74 2.89
CA ARG A 28 -4.32 -5.07 2.41
C ARG A 28 -3.89 -5.24 0.95
N PRO A 29 -3.54 -6.44 0.49
CA PRO A 29 -3.11 -6.65 -0.89
C PRO A 29 -4.20 -6.28 -1.91
N GLU A 30 -5.48 -6.40 -1.55
CA GLU A 30 -6.61 -6.02 -2.40
C GLU A 30 -6.61 -4.51 -2.73
N GLU A 31 -6.14 -3.67 -1.80
CA GLU A 31 -6.08 -2.21 -1.99
C GLU A 31 -5.04 -1.83 -3.06
N VAL A 32 -3.97 -2.60 -3.17
CA VAL A 32 -2.99 -2.47 -4.26
C VAL A 32 -3.56 -3.03 -5.57
N ALA A 33 -4.31 -4.12 -5.51
CA ALA A 33 -4.94 -4.71 -6.69
C ALA A 33 -5.94 -3.75 -7.35
N GLU A 34 -6.69 -2.97 -6.57
CA GLU A 34 -7.57 -1.92 -7.10
C GLU A 34 -6.81 -0.84 -7.88
N ALA A 35 -5.63 -0.42 -7.40
CA ALA A 35 -4.78 0.53 -8.12
C ALA A 35 -4.21 -0.07 -9.42
N ILE A 36 -3.89 -1.36 -9.43
CA ILE A 36 -3.49 -2.08 -10.66
C ILE A 36 -4.66 -2.13 -11.65
N LEU A 37 -5.89 -2.38 -11.18
CA LEU A 37 -7.07 -2.37 -12.06
C LEU A 37 -7.31 -0.97 -12.64
N LEU A 38 -7.16 0.09 -11.84
CA LEU A 38 -7.22 1.47 -12.32
C LEU A 38 -6.20 1.73 -13.43
N THR A 39 -4.96 1.27 -13.26
CA THR A 39 -3.88 1.51 -14.24
C THR A 39 -4.01 0.67 -15.49
N LEU A 40 -4.52 -0.56 -15.37
CA LEU A 40 -4.79 -1.43 -16.51
C LEU A 40 -5.96 -0.94 -17.36
N THR A 41 -6.94 -0.27 -16.77
CA THR A 41 -8.19 0.11 -17.45
C THR A 41 -8.21 1.53 -18.01
N ASN A 42 -7.21 2.35 -17.68
CA ASN A 42 -7.11 3.73 -18.16
C ASN A 42 -6.07 3.87 -19.27
N GLU A 43 -6.52 3.83 -20.53
CA GLU A 43 -5.65 3.90 -21.71
C GLU A 43 -4.87 5.22 -21.85
N PHE A 44 -5.29 6.28 -21.16
CA PHE A 44 -4.60 7.57 -21.20
C PHE A 44 -3.54 7.71 -20.10
N MET A 45 -3.44 6.75 -19.18
CA MET A 45 -2.46 6.80 -18.10
C MET A 45 -1.19 6.06 -18.52
N THR A 46 -0.11 6.81 -18.75
CA THR A 46 1.20 6.27 -19.13
C THR A 46 2.33 7.05 -18.45
N GLY A 47 3.43 6.38 -18.10
CA GLY A 47 4.59 6.99 -17.43
C GLY A 47 4.33 7.52 -16.02
N ALA A 48 3.19 7.18 -15.41
CA ALA A 48 2.82 7.62 -14.08
C ALA A 48 3.22 6.60 -13.00
N VAL A 49 3.53 7.10 -11.80
CA VAL A 49 3.70 6.30 -10.58
C VAL A 49 2.49 6.57 -9.69
N VAL A 50 1.87 5.51 -9.17
CA VAL A 50 0.72 5.60 -8.27
C VAL A 50 1.14 5.08 -6.90
N ASP A 51 1.16 5.96 -5.91
CA ASP A 51 1.52 5.61 -4.54
C ASP A 51 0.30 5.07 -3.78
N VAL A 52 0.45 3.88 -3.19
CA VAL A 52 -0.58 3.20 -2.38
C VAL A 52 0.04 2.78 -1.06
N ASP A 53 0.23 3.74 -0.17
CA ASP A 53 1.02 3.58 1.05
C ASP A 53 0.30 3.93 2.35
N GLY A 54 -0.97 4.37 2.27
CA GLY A 54 -1.75 4.79 3.44
C GLY A 54 -1.31 6.14 4.03
N GLY A 55 -0.60 6.97 3.26
CA GLY A 55 -0.08 8.26 3.71
C GLY A 55 1.20 8.13 4.52
N ALA A 56 2.00 7.08 4.30
CA ALA A 56 3.28 6.90 4.97
C ALA A 56 4.30 8.06 4.82
N PRO A 57 4.39 8.77 3.66
CA PRO A 57 5.32 9.88 3.51
C PRO A 57 4.78 11.21 4.04
N LEU A 58 3.55 11.23 4.56
CA LEU A 58 2.89 12.45 5.03
C LEU A 58 3.07 12.64 6.54
N PRO A 59 3.16 13.90 7.02
CA PRO A 59 3.38 14.22 8.44
C PRO A 59 2.18 13.94 9.32
#